data_AF-A0A485KBE8-F1
#
_entry.id   AF-A0A485KBE8-F1
#
_cell.length_a   1.000
_cell.length_b   1.000
_cell.length_c   1.000
_cell.angle_alpha   90.00
_cell.angle_beta   90.00
_cell.angle_gamma   90.00
#
_symmetry.space_group_name_H-M   'P 1'
#
loop_
_entity.id
_entity.type
_entity.pdbx_description
1 polymer ?
#
loop_
_entity_poly.entity_id
_entity_poly.type
_entity_poly.pdbx_seq_one_letter_code
_entity_poly.pdbx_strand_id
1 'polypeptide(L)'
;MVTVRLPLLCISALDDPIVGRDALPDAICRTNTHIILCKTKYGGRLGFLQGKSGNQMWPSNVVAQYCSVGHDDQAATFKRSVYACTRNLSSMEPRDST
;
A
#
# COMPACT_ATOMS: atom_id res chain seq x y z
N MET A 1 7.95 7.40 -23.61
CA MET A 1 7.98 6.87 -22.22
C MET A 1 6.84 5.85 -22.09
N VAL A 2 7.13 4.63 -21.64
CA VAL A 2 6.10 3.57 -21.55
C VAL A 2 5.24 3.84 -20.32
N THR A 3 3.94 4.00 -20.51
CA THR A 3 2.97 4.19 -19.42
C THR A 3 2.30 2.87 -19.11
N VAL A 4 2.08 2.57 -17.83
CA VAL A 4 1.27 1.42 -17.40
C VAL A 4 -0.17 1.65 -17.84
N ARG A 5 -0.73 0.68 -18.59
CA ARG A 5 -2.08 0.77 -19.18
C ARG A 5 -3.13 -0.09 -18.46
N LEU A 6 -2.69 -1.02 -17.63
CA LEU A 6 -3.55 -1.88 -16.83
C LEU A 6 -3.50 -1.42 -15.36
N PRO A 7 -4.58 -1.62 -14.59
CA PRO A 7 -4.57 -1.31 -13.17
C PRO A 7 -3.40 -2.02 -12.46
N LEU A 8 -2.55 -1.26 -11.78
CA LEU A 8 -1.41 -1.75 -11.01
C LEU A 8 -1.50 -1.32 -9.53
N LEU A 9 -1.46 -2.29 -8.62
CA LEU A 9 -1.32 -2.07 -7.18
C LEU A 9 0.11 -2.42 -6.74
N CYS A 10 0.83 -1.44 -6.21
CA CYS A 10 2.14 -1.59 -5.60
C CYS A 10 2.04 -1.40 -4.08
N ILE A 11 2.68 -2.26 -3.30
CA ILE A 11 2.71 -2.19 -1.83
C ILE A 11 4.18 -2.23 -1.38
N SER A 12 4.58 -1.29 -0.53
CA SER A 12 5.95 -1.23 0.00
C SER A 12 5.98 -0.59 1.40
N ALA A 13 7.12 -0.69 2.09
CA ALA A 13 7.37 -0.08 3.38
C ALA A 13 8.55 0.89 3.28
N LEU A 14 8.44 2.04 3.95
CA LEU A 14 9.47 3.08 3.88
C LEU A 14 10.78 2.70 4.58
N ASP A 15 10.73 1.72 5.48
CA ASP A 15 11.86 1.16 6.24
C ASP A 15 12.38 -0.17 5.63
N ASP A 16 12.00 -0.51 4.40
CA ASP A 16 12.59 -1.67 3.69
C ASP A 16 14.11 -1.45 3.51
N PRO A 17 14.97 -2.37 4.01
CA PRO A 17 16.42 -2.20 3.95
C PRO A 17 17.01 -2.31 2.53
N ILE A 18 16.22 -2.77 1.56
CA ILE A 18 16.62 -2.91 0.16
C ILE A 18 15.97 -1.81 -0.69
N VAL A 19 14.66 -1.63 -0.54
CA VAL A 19 13.87 -0.66 -1.32
C VAL A 19 13.30 0.40 -0.38
N GLY A 20 14.21 1.18 0.21
CA GLY A 20 13.85 2.26 1.12
C GLY A 20 13.12 3.41 0.42
N ARG A 21 12.75 4.44 1.20
CA ARG A 21 12.01 5.63 0.76
C ARG A 21 12.46 6.22 -0.58
N ASP A 22 13.76 6.39 -0.78
CA ASP A 22 14.30 7.11 -1.93
C ASP A 22 14.32 6.27 -3.21
N ALA A 23 14.19 4.95 -3.08
CA ALA A 23 14.12 4.03 -4.21
C ALA A 23 12.70 3.92 -4.80
N LEU A 24 11.68 4.46 -4.11
CA LEU A 24 10.29 4.36 -4.55
C LEU A 24 9.98 5.39 -5.64
N PRO A 25 9.34 4.97 -6.76
CA PRO A 25 9.08 5.84 -7.92
C PRO A 25 7.85 6.75 -7.73
N ASP A 26 7.78 7.46 -6.60
CA ASP A 26 6.64 8.32 -6.20
C ASP A 26 6.18 9.28 -7.30
N ALA A 27 7.13 9.98 -7.94
CA ALA A 27 6.83 10.96 -8.97
C ALA A 27 6.12 10.32 -10.17
N ILE A 28 6.64 9.18 -10.63
CA ILE A 28 6.10 8.47 -11.79
C ILE A 28 4.73 7.90 -11.45
N CYS A 29 4.56 7.29 -10.27
CA CYS A 29 3.26 6.78 -9.81
C CYS A 29 2.20 7.88 -9.74
N ARG A 30 2.55 9.11 -9.31
CA ARG A 30 1.61 10.25 -9.29
C ARG A 30 1.18 10.71 -10.68
N THR A 31 1.99 10.50 -11.70
CA THR A 31 1.64 10.87 -13.09
C THR A 31 0.74 9.86 -13.79
N ASN A 32 0.59 8.64 -13.26
CA ASN A 32 -0.18 7.58 -13.90
C ASN A 32 -1.38 7.14 -13.05
N THR A 33 -2.59 7.43 -13.53
CA THR A 33 -3.85 7.12 -12.84
C THR A 33 -4.16 5.64 -12.72
N HIS A 34 -3.48 4.77 -13.47
CA HIS A 34 -3.63 3.31 -13.36
C HIS A 34 -2.77 2.72 -12.24
N ILE A 35 -1.91 3.52 -11.60
CA ILE A 35 -1.01 3.03 -10.56
C ILE A 35 -1.48 3.51 -9.19
N ILE A 36 -1.61 2.55 -8.28
CA ILE A 36 -1.64 2.79 -6.85
C ILE A 36 -0.28 2.41 -6.27
N LEU A 37 0.30 3.32 -5.47
CA LEU A 37 1.44 3.00 -4.61
C LEU A 37 1.03 3.16 -3.14
N CYS A 38 0.80 2.04 -2.46
CA CYS A 38 0.55 1.96 -1.03
C CYS A 38 1.87 1.85 -0.27
N LYS A 39 2.07 2.71 0.73
CA LYS A 39 3.29 2.75 1.54
C LYS A 39 2.97 2.76 3.02
N THR A 40 3.62 1.89 3.79
CA THR A 40 3.60 1.94 5.26
C THR A 40 4.86 2.61 5.81
N LYS A 41 4.77 3.22 6.99
CA LYS A 41 5.97 3.77 7.67
C LYS A 41 6.94 2.67 8.11
N TYR A 42 6.36 1.54 8.56
CA TYR A 42 7.09 0.39 9.07
C TYR A 42 6.57 -0.91 8.45
N GLY A 43 7.45 -1.89 8.38
CA GLY A 43 7.16 -3.24 7.88
C GLY A 43 8.39 -3.92 7.30
N GLY A 44 9.40 -3.15 6.88
CA GLY A 44 10.55 -3.71 6.19
C GLY A 44 10.13 -4.53 4.97
N ARG A 45 10.91 -5.58 4.65
CA ARG A 45 10.67 -6.41 3.46
C ARG A 45 9.50 -7.40 3.58
N LEU A 46 9.15 -7.81 4.80
CA LEU A 46 8.18 -8.90 5.07
C LEU A 46 7.07 -8.53 6.08
N GLY A 47 7.00 -7.28 6.53
CA GLY A 47 6.07 -6.79 7.56
C GLY A 47 4.67 -6.55 7.01
N PHE A 48 4.10 -7.61 6.45
CA PHE A 48 2.74 -7.68 5.99
C PHE A 48 1.80 -8.26 7.04
N LEU A 49 2.33 -8.65 8.20
CA LEU A 49 1.56 -9.22 9.31
C LEU A 49 1.03 -8.14 10.24
N GLN A 50 -0.21 -8.31 10.71
CA GLN A 50 -0.89 -7.45 11.67
C GLN A 50 -1.56 -8.27 12.78
N GLY A 51 -2.03 -7.55 13.81
CA GLY A 51 -2.77 -8.11 14.93
C GLY A 51 -1.87 -8.60 16.07
N LYS A 52 -2.46 -8.79 17.25
CA LYS A 52 -1.73 -9.16 18.47
C LYS A 52 -0.94 -10.47 18.31
N SER A 53 -1.48 -11.42 17.55
CA SER A 53 -0.87 -12.71 17.27
C SER A 53 0.00 -12.74 16.01
N GLY A 54 0.00 -11.68 15.19
CA GLY A 54 0.72 -11.66 13.91
C GLY A 54 0.15 -12.61 12.84
N ASN A 55 -1.05 -13.18 13.04
CA ASN A 55 -1.61 -14.20 12.15
C ASN A 55 -2.43 -13.63 10.97
N GLN A 56 -2.51 -12.30 10.85
CA GLN A 56 -3.29 -11.66 9.78
C GLN A 56 -2.37 -10.96 8.81
N MET A 57 -2.52 -11.19 7.50
CA MET A 57 -1.82 -10.42 6.49
C MET A 57 -2.68 -9.24 6.05
N TRP A 58 -2.29 -8.03 6.43
CA TRP A 58 -3.05 -6.83 6.07
C TRP A 58 -3.11 -6.58 4.55
N PRO A 59 -2.07 -6.87 3.73
CA PRO A 59 -2.14 -6.62 2.29
C PRO A 59 -3.20 -7.48 1.61
N SER A 60 -3.52 -8.66 2.13
CA SER A 60 -4.55 -9.53 1.56
C SER A 60 -5.91 -8.84 1.50
N ASN A 61 -6.25 -8.05 2.52
CA ASN A 61 -7.49 -7.26 2.53
C ASN A 61 -7.47 -6.15 1.47
N VAL A 62 -6.32 -5.48 1.31
CA VAL A 62 -6.15 -4.41 0.33
C VAL A 62 -6.19 -4.95 -1.10
N VAL A 63 -5.55 -6.09 -1.35
CA VAL A 63 -5.61 -6.80 -2.64
C VAL A 63 -7.04 -7.24 -2.94
N ALA A 64 -7.77 -7.79 -1.96
CA ALA A 64 -9.16 -8.18 -2.14
C ALA A 64 -10.06 -6.99 -2.51
N GLN A 65 -9.92 -5.86 -1.79
CA GLN A 65 -10.64 -4.62 -2.10
C GLN A 65 -10.28 -4.06 -3.48
N TYR A 66 -9.01 -4.16 -3.86
CA TYR A 66 -8.55 -3.72 -5.17
C TYR A 66 -9.16 -4.56 -6.29
N CYS A 67 -9.18 -5.88 -6.13
CA CYS A 67 -9.78 -6.80 -7.10
C CYS A 67 -11.31 -6.67 -7.17
N SER A 68 -11.99 -6.44 -6.04
CA SER A 68 -13.45 -6.31 -6.03
C SER A 68 -13.93 -5.09 -6.81
N VAL A 69 -13.19 -3.98 -6.75
CA VAL A 69 -13.50 -2.75 -7.51
C VAL A 69 -13.35 -2.97 -9.03
N GLY A 70 -12.43 -3.84 -9.45
CA GLY A 70 -12.22 -4.14 -10.86
C GLY A 70 -13.33 -4.98 -11.51
N HIS A 71 -14.13 -5.70 -10.71
CA HIS A 71 -15.19 -6.60 -11.19
C HIS A 71 -16.53 -5.89 -11.47
N ASP A 72 -16.77 -4.72 -10.88
CA ASP A 72 -18.09 -4.06 -10.86
C ASP A 72 -18.32 -2.98 -11.95
N ASP A 73 -17.46 -2.89 -12.97
CA ASP A 73 -17.63 -1.98 -14.13
C ASP A 73 -17.95 -0.50 -13.76
N GLN A 74 -17.35 -0.01 -12.68
CA GLN A 74 -17.43 1.38 -12.22
C GLN A 74 -16.04 2.00 -12.24
N ALA A 75 -15.43 2.10 -13.42
CA ALA A 75 -14.15 2.77 -13.68
C ALA A 75 -14.11 4.24 -13.19
N ALA A 76 -15.25 4.84 -12.87
CA ALA A 76 -15.40 6.21 -12.37
C ALA A 76 -15.11 6.38 -10.85
N THR A 77 -15.14 5.31 -10.06
CA THR A 77 -15.07 5.39 -8.57
C THR A 77 -13.66 5.14 -8.01
N PHE A 78 -12.62 5.17 -8.85
CA PHE A 78 -11.22 5.01 -8.42
C PHE A 78 -10.59 6.29 -7.85
N LYS A 79 -11.33 7.40 -7.77
CA LYS A 79 -10.77 8.72 -7.38
C LYS A 79 -10.67 8.99 -5.87
N ARG A 80 -11.08 8.09 -4.97
CA ARG A 80 -11.21 8.48 -3.54
C ARG A 80 -10.54 7.62 -2.47
N SER A 81 -10.21 6.35 -2.70
CA SER A 81 -9.91 5.47 -1.56
C SER A 81 -8.42 5.34 -1.18
N VAL A 82 -7.49 5.79 -2.02
CA VAL A 82 -6.12 5.26 -1.92
C VAL A 82 -5.12 6.15 -1.18
N TYR A 83 -5.58 7.25 -0.59
CA TYR A 83 -4.75 8.07 0.30
C TYR A 83 -4.78 7.63 1.77
N ALA A 84 -5.51 6.57 2.12
CA ALA A 84 -5.76 6.18 3.51
C ALA A 84 -5.08 4.87 3.94
N CYS A 85 -3.81 4.66 3.62
CA CYS A 85 -2.96 3.72 4.39
C CYS A 85 -2.10 4.48 5.43
N THR A 86 -2.67 5.51 6.04
CA THR A 86 -2.02 6.30 7.11
C THR A 86 -2.88 6.46 8.35
N ARG A 87 -4.13 5.97 8.36
CA ARG A 87 -5.13 6.36 9.37
C ARG A 87 -5.36 5.39 10.53
N ASN A 88 -4.54 4.35 10.69
CA ASN A 88 -4.50 3.54 11.92
C ASN A 88 -3.06 3.28 12.40
N LEU A 89 -2.17 4.27 12.25
CA LEU A 89 -0.87 4.27 12.92
C LEU A 89 -0.82 5.24 14.12
N SER A 90 -1.96 5.82 14.53
CA SER A 90 -2.07 6.55 15.80
C SER A 90 -2.42 5.64 17.00
N SER A 91 -2.72 4.36 16.75
CA SER A 91 -2.95 3.34 17.79
C SER A 91 -1.82 2.30 17.88
N MET A 92 -0.77 2.46 17.08
CA MET A 92 0.48 1.73 17.26
C MET A 92 1.44 2.65 17.98
N GLU A 93 1.23 2.75 19.30
CA GLU A 93 2.28 3.20 20.22
C GLU A 93 3.57 2.41 19.88
N PRO A 94 4.74 3.06 19.87
CA PRO A 94 6.00 2.34 19.77
C PRO A 94 6.04 1.31 20.90
N ARG A 95 6.28 0.04 20.59
CA ARG A 95 6.66 -0.90 21.65
C ARG A 95 8.04 -0.49 22.10
N ASP A 96 8.08 0.23 23.22
CA ASP A 96 9.33 0.42 23.97
C ASP A 96 9.95 -0.95 24.20
N SER A 97 11.22 -1.03 23.80
CA SER A 97 12.05 -2.22 23.96
C SER A 97 12.41 -2.30 25.44
N THR A 98 11.73 -3.19 26.16
CA THR A 98 12.23 -3.73 27.44
C THR A 98 12.36 -5.24 27.31
#